data_AF-A0A7S3Y3R6-F1
#
_entry.id   AF-A0A7S3Y3R6-F1
#
_cell.length_a   1.000
_cell.length_b   1.000
_cell.length_c   1.000
_cell.angle_alpha   90.00
_cell.angle_beta   90.00
_cell.angle_gamma   90.00
#
_symmetry.space_group_name_H-M   'P 1'
#
loop_
_entity.id
_entity.type
_entity.pdbx_description
1 polymer ?
#
loop_
_entity_poly.entity_id
_entity_poly.type
_entity_poly.pdbx_seq_one_letter_code
_entity_poly.pdbx_strand_id
1 'polypeptide(L)'
;TAVPITRMAGYSTFREIEAPEASEVVRLEDRPSAAGHKSRILTVCATLVLVIMAAFTASSSRKGSFPMLPIQLSSVDYTNGFSLSSSNEYTRRTPINAVWEHIAEPFRVTTLEATYNGEVIPNHHHLDFTWEVDGEAQDLKANTIDVTFTSTGPKTVKLTIADSSSGTVGTYESEVVVKYVRREIRSLTDEDRKRTLDAIETIFRVDQETGEHLYGENYRSIQSFSEEHLNGAGRVECDSWHDDAGIVTHHLGFTLEFEEIMQMIDPVVSLPYWEYTVDTDLYGYNIWESPIFSEEWFSPFPSNTQNHIVDQGRFAYLEVPKVSDGFDVFNPYGLLRTPWVTDPTPYLTRGKFVNGATMAISGVECSDFVTAFNASDLATLNMEMNGFTHGPVHIQIGGEWNLEEEMLDFMDDYGDFRADLALIFKVLWRTGFARCPTTCTEGETCQCTAPLEVLEQAGLTAYEALMQADVLKYLDTDGTNLYQADSGRYHIRGKEGSPEEEQFFLKMLQALSNPGYVGE
;
A
#
# COMPACT_ATOMS: atom_id res chain seq x y z
N THR A 1 19.20 51.80 22.79
CA THR A 1 17.85 52.17 23.26
C THR A 1 16.85 51.36 22.46
N ALA A 2 15.97 50.65 23.15
CA ALA A 2 15.18 49.51 22.69
C ALA A 2 14.36 49.72 21.40
N VAL A 3 14.24 48.65 20.62
CA VAL A 3 13.27 48.47 19.53
C VAL A 3 12.20 47.49 20.02
N PRO A 4 10.89 47.74 19.85
CA PRO A 4 9.84 46.93 20.46
C PRO A 4 9.45 45.73 19.59
N ILE A 5 9.32 44.59 20.26
CA ILE A 5 8.75 43.34 19.72
C ILE A 5 7.23 43.52 19.62
N THR A 6 6.68 43.28 18.43
CA THR A 6 5.24 43.30 18.17
C THR A 6 4.63 41.95 18.61
N ARG A 7 3.74 41.98 19.60
CA ARG A 7 2.86 40.85 19.93
C ARG A 7 1.78 40.72 18.85
N MET A 8 1.68 39.56 18.20
CA MET A 8 0.46 39.18 17.49
C MET A 8 -0.55 38.61 18.48
N ALA A 9 -1.73 39.22 18.50
CA ALA A 9 -2.91 38.76 19.21
C ALA A 9 -3.64 37.70 18.37
N GLY A 10 -3.80 36.50 18.92
CA GLY A 10 -4.64 35.44 18.36
C GLY A 10 -6.11 35.61 18.77
N TYR A 11 -6.98 35.39 17.80
CA TYR A 11 -8.42 35.68 17.81
C TYR A 11 -9.24 34.82 18.78
N SER A 12 -10.31 35.44 19.27
CA SER A 12 -11.35 34.89 20.12
C SER A 12 -12.47 34.18 19.32
N THR A 13 -13.00 33.12 19.94
CA THR A 13 -14.40 32.66 19.97
C THR A 13 -15.05 32.18 18.66
N PHE A 14 -15.17 30.85 18.52
CA PHE A 14 -16.25 30.22 17.77
C PHE A 14 -17.39 29.83 18.71
N ARG A 15 -18.61 30.15 18.28
CA ARG A 15 -19.90 29.88 18.94
C ARG A 15 -20.18 28.37 18.98
N GLU A 16 -20.64 27.92 20.14
CA GLU A 16 -21.37 26.66 20.32
C GLU A 16 -22.59 26.61 19.38
N ILE A 17 -22.71 25.51 18.64
CA ILE A 17 -23.94 25.07 18.00
C ILE A 17 -24.38 23.84 18.80
N GLU A 18 -25.47 23.98 19.55
CA GLU A 18 -26.13 22.89 20.27
C GLU A 18 -26.68 21.87 19.26
N ALA A 19 -26.32 20.59 19.45
CA ALA A 19 -26.96 19.45 18.82
C ALA A 19 -27.90 18.77 19.84
N PRO A 20 -29.11 18.33 19.44
CA PRO A 20 -30.15 17.87 20.36
C PRO A 20 -29.88 16.48 20.93
N GLU A 21 -30.34 16.31 22.16
CA GLU A 21 -30.32 15.10 22.98
C GLU A 21 -30.88 13.86 22.24
N ALA A 22 -30.09 12.78 22.21
CA ALA A 22 -30.58 11.44 21.94
C ALA A 22 -30.43 10.59 23.21
N SER A 23 -31.55 10.39 23.88
CA SER A 23 -31.75 9.46 24.98
C SER A 23 -31.87 8.02 24.47
N GLU A 24 -31.00 7.11 24.89
CA GLU A 24 -31.34 5.82 25.51
C GLU A 24 -30.06 5.01 25.79
N VAL A 25 -29.71 4.95 27.08
CA VAL A 25 -28.62 4.14 27.61
C VAL A 25 -29.15 2.72 27.82
N VAL A 26 -28.76 1.78 26.97
CA VAL A 26 -28.85 0.34 27.26
C VAL A 26 -27.54 -0.08 27.91
N ARG A 27 -27.58 -0.27 29.24
CA ARG A 27 -26.50 -0.94 29.99
C ARG A 27 -26.43 -2.40 29.55
N LEU A 28 -25.28 -2.82 29.03
CA LEU A 28 -24.90 -4.22 28.97
C LEU A 28 -23.89 -4.48 30.10
N GLU A 29 -24.37 -5.22 31.10
CA GLU A 29 -23.57 -5.75 32.20
C GLU A 29 -22.64 -6.86 31.70
N ASP A 30 -21.41 -6.83 32.24
CA ASP A 30 -20.46 -7.91 32.52
C ASP A 30 -20.54 -9.20 31.68
N ARG A 31 -19.49 -9.45 30.90
CA ARG A 31 -19.07 -10.81 30.53
C ARG A 31 -17.59 -11.07 30.83
N PRO A 32 -17.24 -12.27 31.34
CA PRO A 32 -15.91 -12.56 31.85
C PRO A 32 -14.94 -12.99 30.75
N SER A 33 -13.65 -12.77 31.04
CA SER A 33 -12.46 -13.14 30.28
C SER A 33 -12.46 -14.60 29.80
N ALA A 34 -12.27 -14.81 28.49
CA ALA A 34 -12.11 -16.13 27.88
C ALA A 34 -10.62 -16.47 27.70
N ALA A 35 -9.97 -16.87 28.79
CA ALA A 35 -8.75 -17.67 28.72
C ALA A 35 -9.14 -19.16 28.67
N GLY A 36 -8.81 -19.85 27.58
CA GLY A 36 -8.84 -21.31 27.49
C GLY A 36 -9.84 -21.89 26.49
N HIS A 37 -9.50 -21.87 25.20
CA HIS A 37 -10.11 -22.73 24.17
C HIS A 37 -9.11 -23.13 23.05
N LYS A 38 -7.90 -23.53 23.43
CA LYS A 38 -6.93 -24.19 22.52
C LYS A 38 -6.75 -25.65 22.93
N SER A 39 -7.72 -26.55 22.62
CA SER A 39 -7.49 -28.01 22.71
C SER A 39 -8.53 -28.90 22.01
N ARG A 40 -9.56 -28.40 21.32
CA ARG A 40 -10.65 -29.26 20.77
C ARG A 40 -10.86 -29.24 19.26
N ILE A 41 -9.95 -28.63 18.49
CA ILE A 41 -10.09 -28.54 17.02
C ILE A 41 -9.32 -29.65 16.28
N LEU A 42 -8.36 -30.34 16.90
CA LEU A 42 -7.54 -31.35 16.21
C LEU A 42 -8.16 -32.75 16.06
N THR A 43 -9.34 -33.03 16.62
CA THR A 43 -9.92 -34.41 16.59
C THR A 43 -11.09 -34.57 15.61
N VAL A 44 -11.58 -33.48 15.00
CA VAL A 44 -12.73 -33.53 14.08
C VAL A 44 -12.31 -33.63 12.60
N CYS A 45 -11.09 -33.23 12.24
CA CYS A 45 -10.61 -33.28 10.84
C CYS A 45 -10.13 -34.67 10.39
N ALA A 46 -9.77 -35.58 11.30
CA ALA A 46 -9.25 -36.91 10.92
C ALA A 46 -10.34 -37.92 10.50
N THR A 47 -11.60 -37.71 10.92
CA THR A 47 -12.70 -38.66 10.67
C THR A 47 -13.44 -38.38 9.36
N LEU A 48 -13.34 -37.16 8.81
CA LEU A 48 -14.03 -36.78 7.57
C LEU A 48 -13.28 -37.27 6.31
N VAL A 49 -11.96 -37.41 6.38
CA VAL A 49 -11.10 -37.84 5.25
C VAL A 49 -11.23 -39.34 4.96
N LEU A 50 -11.61 -40.17 5.95
CA LEU A 50 -11.79 -41.62 5.77
C LEU A 50 -13.15 -42.01 5.16
N VAL A 51 -14.17 -41.16 5.25
CA VAL A 51 -15.50 -41.43 4.67
C VAL A 51 -15.55 -41.09 3.17
N ILE A 52 -14.74 -40.12 2.72
CA ILE A 52 -14.72 -39.70 1.31
C ILE A 52 -13.92 -40.69 0.44
N MET A 53 -12.89 -41.35 0.99
CA MET A 53 -12.09 -42.35 0.26
C MET A 53 -12.81 -43.68 0.01
N ALA A 54 -13.83 -44.03 0.81
CA ALA A 54 -14.62 -45.25 0.63
C ALA A 54 -15.74 -45.11 -0.43
N ALA A 55 -16.08 -43.88 -0.83
CA ALA A 55 -17.09 -43.61 -1.85
C ALA A 55 -16.53 -43.66 -3.29
N PHE A 56 -15.20 -43.64 -3.47
CA PHE A 56 -14.56 -43.55 -4.78
C PHE A 56 -14.17 -44.89 -5.43
N THR A 57 -14.37 -46.03 -4.78
CA THR A 57 -14.03 -47.36 -5.33
C THR A 57 -15.22 -48.20 -5.80
N ALA A 58 -16.40 -47.62 -5.98
CA ALA A 58 -17.58 -48.35 -6.48
C ALA A 58 -18.39 -47.57 -7.54
N SER A 59 -17.75 -47.18 -8.65
CA SER A 59 -18.48 -46.77 -9.85
C SER A 59 -17.63 -46.89 -11.12
N SER A 60 -17.30 -48.12 -11.51
CA SER A 60 -16.78 -48.39 -12.86
C SER A 60 -17.39 -49.68 -13.40
N SER A 61 -18.56 -49.57 -14.04
CA SER A 61 -18.97 -50.36 -15.23
C SER A 61 -20.49 -50.28 -15.45
N ARG A 62 -20.95 -49.23 -16.13
CA ARG A 62 -22.14 -49.33 -16.97
C ARG A 62 -21.91 -48.60 -18.28
N LYS A 63 -21.51 -49.36 -19.30
CA LYS A 63 -21.69 -48.98 -20.70
C LYS A 63 -23.18 -49.02 -21.00
N GLY A 64 -23.88 -47.92 -20.76
CA GLY A 64 -25.24 -47.69 -21.24
C GLY A 64 -25.18 -46.72 -22.42
N SER A 65 -25.49 -47.20 -23.62
CA SER A 65 -25.80 -46.33 -24.76
C SER A 65 -27.10 -45.60 -24.45
N PHE A 66 -27.03 -44.30 -24.17
CA PHE A 66 -28.21 -43.47 -24.11
C PHE A 66 -28.74 -43.26 -25.54
N PRO A 67 -30.06 -43.46 -25.79
CA PRO A 67 -30.64 -43.03 -27.05
C PRO A 67 -30.67 -41.50 -27.04
N MET A 68 -30.01 -40.86 -28.02
CA MET A 68 -30.31 -39.48 -28.38
C MET A 68 -31.76 -39.45 -28.85
N LEU A 69 -32.66 -38.97 -27.99
CA LEU A 69 -33.98 -38.56 -28.43
C LEU A 69 -33.80 -37.24 -29.21
N PRO A 70 -34.36 -37.12 -30.43
CA PRO A 70 -34.39 -35.84 -31.12
C PRO A 70 -35.25 -34.90 -30.27
N ILE A 71 -34.64 -33.83 -29.78
CA ILE A 71 -35.38 -32.72 -29.16
C ILE A 71 -36.26 -32.15 -30.27
N GLN A 72 -37.56 -32.47 -30.23
CA GLN A 72 -38.55 -31.77 -31.03
C GLN A 72 -38.70 -30.37 -30.44
N LEU A 73 -38.06 -29.40 -31.09
CA LEU A 73 -38.20 -27.96 -30.86
C LEU A 73 -39.62 -27.52 -31.29
N SER A 74 -40.64 -27.81 -30.48
CA SER A 74 -41.97 -27.24 -30.67
C SER A 74 -42.13 -26.01 -29.77
N SER A 75 -42.09 -24.82 -30.39
CA SER A 75 -42.56 -23.51 -29.89
C SER A 75 -42.43 -23.26 -28.37
N VAL A 76 -41.24 -23.50 -27.80
CA VAL A 76 -40.92 -23.01 -26.46
C VAL A 76 -40.68 -21.51 -26.58
N ASP A 77 -41.25 -20.74 -25.67
CA ASP A 77 -40.95 -19.31 -25.52
C ASP A 77 -39.53 -19.21 -24.92
N TYR A 78 -38.52 -19.11 -25.79
CA TYR A 78 -37.11 -19.21 -25.41
C TYR A 78 -36.56 -17.94 -24.72
N THR A 79 -37.39 -16.92 -24.47
CA THR A 79 -36.93 -15.63 -23.95
C THR A 79 -36.35 -15.71 -22.54
N ASN A 80 -36.71 -16.73 -21.74
CA ASN A 80 -36.38 -16.78 -20.30
C ASN A 80 -35.16 -17.64 -19.93
N GLY A 81 -34.32 -18.02 -20.89
CA GLY A 81 -33.13 -18.83 -20.59
C GLY A 81 -31.84 -18.41 -21.29
N PHE A 82 -31.91 -17.63 -22.37
CA PHE A 82 -30.70 -17.15 -23.03
C PHE A 82 -29.99 -16.08 -22.20
N SER A 83 -28.69 -16.21 -22.10
CA SER A 83 -27.78 -15.22 -21.54
C SER A 83 -26.42 -15.31 -22.24
N LEU A 84 -25.45 -14.55 -21.75
CA LEU A 84 -24.05 -14.72 -22.12
C LEU A 84 -23.20 -14.94 -20.88
N SER A 85 -22.00 -15.48 -21.08
CA SER A 85 -20.93 -15.41 -20.09
C SER A 85 -19.76 -14.61 -20.67
N SER A 86 -19.05 -13.90 -19.82
CA SER A 86 -17.85 -13.11 -20.18
C SER A 86 -16.66 -13.63 -19.38
N SER A 87 -15.58 -14.02 -20.05
CA SER A 87 -14.38 -14.45 -19.36
C SER A 87 -13.09 -14.10 -20.08
N ASN A 88 -11.99 -13.96 -19.34
CA ASN A 88 -10.65 -13.88 -19.88
C ASN A 88 -9.75 -14.88 -19.15
N GLU A 89 -8.45 -14.85 -19.41
CA GLU A 89 -7.53 -15.80 -18.76
C GLU A 89 -7.51 -15.72 -17.23
N TYR A 90 -7.77 -14.55 -16.64
CA TYR A 90 -7.80 -14.34 -15.20
C TYR A 90 -9.13 -14.76 -14.61
N THR A 91 -10.25 -14.29 -15.17
CA THR A 91 -11.57 -14.59 -14.61
C THR A 91 -11.92 -16.08 -14.71
N ARG A 92 -11.31 -16.81 -15.66
CA ARG A 92 -11.37 -18.27 -15.72
C ARG A 92 -10.63 -18.97 -14.56
N ARG A 93 -9.55 -18.39 -14.05
CA ARG A 93 -8.77 -18.95 -12.91
C ARG A 93 -9.38 -18.53 -11.58
N THR A 94 -9.74 -17.26 -11.48
CA THR A 94 -10.26 -16.62 -10.28
C THR A 94 -11.44 -15.74 -10.68
N PRO A 95 -12.67 -16.26 -10.60
CA PRO A 95 -13.87 -15.49 -10.91
C PRO A 95 -13.94 -14.21 -10.07
N ILE A 96 -14.28 -13.09 -10.70
CA ILE A 96 -14.43 -11.81 -10.00
C ILE A 96 -15.79 -11.81 -9.30
N ASN A 97 -15.79 -11.63 -7.98
CA ASN A 97 -17.02 -11.39 -7.23
C ASN A 97 -17.29 -9.88 -7.20
N ALA A 98 -18.04 -9.39 -8.19
CA ALA A 98 -18.43 -7.98 -8.26
C ALA A 98 -19.95 -7.83 -8.38
N VAL A 99 -20.39 -6.58 -8.28
CA VAL A 99 -21.80 -6.18 -8.45
C VAL A 99 -22.28 -6.26 -9.90
N TRP A 100 -21.37 -6.44 -10.86
CA TRP A 100 -21.68 -6.52 -12.30
C TRP A 100 -21.78 -7.99 -12.75
N GLU A 101 -22.79 -8.29 -13.56
CA GLU A 101 -23.02 -9.64 -14.11
C GLU A 101 -21.90 -10.05 -15.09
N HIS A 102 -21.43 -9.09 -15.88
CA HIS A 102 -20.37 -9.29 -16.87
C HIS A 102 -19.29 -8.23 -16.71
N ILE A 103 -18.05 -8.70 -16.61
CA ILE A 103 -16.88 -7.84 -16.50
C ILE A 103 -15.89 -8.25 -17.58
N ALA A 104 -15.31 -7.23 -18.21
CA ALA A 104 -14.19 -7.36 -19.11
C ALA A 104 -13.08 -6.41 -18.69
N GLU A 105 -11.88 -6.65 -19.21
CA GLU A 105 -10.74 -5.76 -19.00
C GLU A 105 -10.35 -5.11 -20.32
N PRO A 106 -9.99 -3.82 -20.33
CA PRO A 106 -9.61 -3.13 -21.54
C PRO A 106 -8.29 -3.71 -22.08
N PHE A 107 -8.15 -3.71 -23.41
CA PHE A 107 -7.01 -4.20 -24.18
C PHE A 107 -6.67 -5.68 -23.95
N ARG A 108 -7.57 -6.43 -23.30
CA ARG A 108 -7.46 -7.88 -23.11
C ARG A 108 -8.55 -8.59 -23.91
N VAL A 109 -8.19 -9.77 -24.43
CA VAL A 109 -9.15 -10.64 -25.09
C VAL A 109 -10.15 -11.15 -24.07
N THR A 110 -11.41 -10.82 -24.30
CA THR A 110 -12.57 -11.32 -23.54
C THR A 110 -13.34 -12.28 -24.44
N THR A 111 -13.45 -13.51 -23.99
CA THR A 111 -14.31 -14.53 -24.60
C THR A 111 -15.74 -14.30 -24.12
N LEU A 112 -16.65 -14.03 -25.06
CA LEU A 112 -18.10 -13.98 -24.85
C LEU A 112 -18.71 -15.28 -25.36
N GLU A 113 -19.52 -15.93 -24.54
CA GLU A 113 -20.08 -17.24 -24.85
C GLU A 113 -21.58 -17.28 -24.61
N ALA A 114 -22.32 -17.77 -25.60
CA ALA A 114 -23.77 -17.91 -25.54
C ALA A 114 -24.16 -19.04 -24.58
N THR A 115 -25.00 -18.73 -23.59
CA THR A 115 -25.45 -19.68 -22.58
C THR A 115 -26.97 -19.79 -22.53
N TYR A 116 -27.48 -20.96 -22.16
CA TYR A 116 -28.89 -21.21 -21.88
C TYR A 116 -29.01 -21.82 -20.48
N ASN A 117 -29.71 -21.13 -19.56
CA ASN A 117 -29.81 -21.51 -18.15
C ASN A 117 -28.44 -21.76 -17.48
N GLY A 118 -27.43 -20.96 -17.85
CA GLY A 118 -26.07 -21.06 -17.32
C GLY A 118 -25.18 -22.14 -17.97
N GLU A 119 -25.69 -22.91 -18.93
CA GLU A 119 -24.89 -23.89 -19.67
C GLU A 119 -24.54 -23.36 -21.08
N VAL A 120 -23.33 -23.65 -21.55
CA VAL A 120 -22.86 -23.25 -22.89
C VAL A 120 -23.73 -23.91 -23.96
N ILE A 121 -24.23 -23.11 -24.90
CA ILE A 121 -24.97 -23.62 -26.05
C ILE A 121 -23.94 -24.13 -27.07
N PRO A 122 -23.93 -25.43 -27.40
CA PRO A 122 -22.97 -25.95 -28.37
C PRO A 122 -23.27 -25.43 -29.77
N ASN A 123 -22.22 -25.27 -30.59
CA ASN A 123 -22.39 -25.04 -32.02
C ASN A 123 -23.16 -26.20 -32.66
N HIS A 124 -24.35 -25.90 -33.15
CA HIS A 124 -25.19 -26.83 -33.89
C HIS A 124 -25.40 -26.35 -35.31
N HIS A 125 -25.39 -27.26 -36.29
CA HIS A 125 -25.53 -26.94 -37.72
C HIS A 125 -26.83 -26.20 -38.10
N HIS A 126 -27.82 -26.16 -37.22
CA HIS A 126 -29.10 -25.48 -37.46
C HIS A 126 -29.19 -24.12 -36.76
N LEU A 127 -28.25 -23.77 -35.88
CA LEU A 127 -28.24 -22.50 -35.14
C LEU A 127 -27.17 -21.57 -35.70
N ASP A 128 -27.61 -20.36 -36.05
CA ASP A 128 -26.77 -19.23 -36.38
C ASP A 128 -26.74 -18.27 -35.17
N PHE A 129 -25.54 -17.94 -34.72
CA PHE A 129 -25.30 -16.95 -33.67
C PHE A 129 -24.84 -15.66 -34.34
N THR A 130 -25.37 -14.51 -33.90
CA THR A 130 -24.93 -13.19 -34.36
C THR A 130 -24.71 -12.32 -33.14
N TRP A 131 -23.55 -11.67 -33.10
CA TRP A 131 -23.15 -10.80 -32.01
C TRP A 131 -23.06 -9.36 -32.50
N GLU A 132 -23.48 -8.43 -31.65
CA GLU A 132 -23.35 -7.01 -31.85
C GLU A 132 -22.77 -6.41 -30.56
N VAL A 133 -21.69 -5.63 -30.70
CA VAL A 133 -21.00 -4.97 -29.58
C VAL A 133 -21.02 -3.48 -29.85
N ASP A 134 -21.61 -2.69 -28.94
CA ASP A 134 -21.83 -1.24 -29.11
C ASP A 134 -22.50 -0.85 -30.45
N GLY A 135 -23.42 -1.69 -30.95
CA GLY A 135 -24.08 -1.46 -32.23
C GLY A 135 -23.31 -1.97 -33.47
N GLU A 136 -22.08 -2.46 -33.29
CA GLU A 136 -21.25 -2.99 -34.37
C GLU A 136 -21.37 -4.51 -34.44
N ALA A 137 -21.87 -5.00 -35.58
CA ALA A 137 -21.97 -6.43 -35.86
C ALA A 137 -20.57 -7.06 -35.91
N GLN A 138 -20.41 -8.19 -35.21
CA GLN A 138 -19.18 -8.97 -35.23
C GLN A 138 -19.24 -9.99 -36.37
N ASP A 139 -18.17 -10.08 -37.17
CA ASP A 139 -18.11 -10.92 -38.38
C ASP A 139 -17.85 -12.41 -38.06
N LEU A 140 -18.57 -12.95 -37.07
CA LEU A 140 -18.45 -14.33 -36.61
C LEU A 140 -19.82 -14.93 -36.28
N LYS A 141 -20.15 -16.03 -36.97
CA LYS A 141 -21.32 -16.86 -36.67
C LYS A 141 -20.95 -18.05 -35.81
N ALA A 142 -20.68 -17.80 -34.53
CA ALA A 142 -20.29 -18.83 -33.57
C ALA A 142 -20.96 -18.58 -32.21
N ASN A 143 -21.20 -19.66 -31.48
CA ASN A 143 -21.67 -19.61 -30.08
C ASN A 143 -20.70 -18.88 -29.13
N THR A 144 -19.47 -18.66 -29.57
CA THR A 144 -18.40 -18.01 -28.81
C THR A 144 -17.68 -17.02 -29.72
N ILE A 145 -17.39 -15.81 -29.22
CA ILE A 145 -16.54 -14.83 -29.88
C ILE A 145 -15.49 -14.29 -28.92
N ASP A 146 -14.36 -13.86 -29.47
CA ASP A 146 -13.32 -13.16 -28.73
C ASP A 146 -13.38 -11.67 -29.09
N VAL A 147 -13.52 -10.81 -28.08
CA VAL A 147 -13.64 -9.36 -28.20
C VAL A 147 -12.53 -8.69 -27.41
N THR A 148 -11.86 -7.72 -28.01
CA THR A 148 -10.91 -6.85 -27.30
C THR A 148 -11.51 -5.46 -27.17
N PHE A 149 -11.93 -5.09 -25.96
CA PHE A 149 -12.46 -3.76 -25.68
C PHE A 149 -11.30 -2.77 -25.56
N THR A 150 -11.34 -1.63 -26.24
CA THR A 150 -10.26 -0.63 -26.22
C THR A 150 -10.56 0.60 -25.38
N SER A 151 -11.69 0.60 -24.66
CA SER A 151 -12.07 1.67 -23.75
C SER A 151 -12.77 1.10 -22.53
N THR A 152 -12.61 1.76 -21.38
CA THR A 152 -13.35 1.45 -20.16
C THR A 152 -14.81 1.89 -20.26
N GLY A 153 -15.61 1.46 -19.29
CA GLY A 153 -17.03 1.81 -19.16
C GLY A 153 -17.98 0.69 -19.60
N PRO A 154 -19.29 0.95 -19.53
CA PRO A 154 -20.30 -0.01 -19.96
C PRO A 154 -20.28 -0.21 -21.47
N LYS A 155 -20.45 -1.46 -21.90
CA LYS A 155 -20.50 -1.89 -23.30
C LYS A 155 -21.76 -2.70 -23.55
N THR A 156 -22.54 -2.31 -24.54
CA THR A 156 -23.76 -3.05 -24.88
C THR A 156 -23.38 -4.26 -25.72
N VAL A 157 -23.73 -5.46 -25.26
CA VAL A 157 -23.56 -6.69 -26.02
C VAL A 157 -24.92 -7.31 -26.30
N LYS A 158 -25.19 -7.53 -27.58
CA LYS A 158 -26.41 -8.17 -28.05
C LYS A 158 -26.08 -9.46 -28.78
N LEU A 159 -26.71 -10.52 -28.32
CA LEU A 159 -26.65 -11.86 -28.89
C LEU A 159 -27.99 -12.17 -29.55
N THR A 160 -27.97 -12.51 -30.83
CA THR A 160 -29.12 -13.03 -31.56
C THR A 160 -28.86 -14.47 -31.99
N ILE A 161 -29.79 -15.36 -31.67
CA ILE A 161 -29.73 -16.77 -32.03
C ILE A 161 -30.87 -17.04 -33.01
N ALA A 162 -30.55 -17.53 -34.19
CA ALA A 162 -31.50 -17.89 -35.22
C ALA A 162 -31.37 -19.37 -35.59
N ASP A 163 -32.50 -20.02 -35.83
CA ASP A 163 -32.57 -21.38 -36.34
C ASP A 163 -32.85 -21.31 -37.84
N SER A 164 -32.05 -22.04 -38.62
CA SER A 164 -32.11 -22.08 -40.09
C SER A 164 -33.49 -22.44 -40.67
N SER A 165 -34.34 -23.11 -39.89
CA SER A 165 -35.67 -23.56 -40.31
C SER A 165 -36.81 -22.67 -39.79
N SER A 166 -36.62 -21.99 -38.66
CA SER A 166 -37.68 -21.26 -37.96
C SER A 166 -37.43 -19.76 -37.78
N GLY A 167 -36.25 -19.26 -38.17
CA GLY A 167 -35.87 -17.86 -38.01
C GLY A 167 -35.32 -17.55 -36.61
N THR A 168 -35.41 -16.31 -36.15
CA THR A 168 -34.88 -15.91 -34.84
C THR A 168 -35.54 -16.70 -33.70
N VAL A 169 -34.72 -17.44 -32.95
CA VAL A 169 -35.11 -18.22 -31.76
C VAL A 169 -35.11 -17.34 -30.52
N GLY A 170 -34.15 -16.42 -30.43
CA GLY A 170 -34.03 -15.53 -29.29
C GLY A 170 -33.08 -14.37 -29.53
N THR A 171 -33.24 -13.35 -28.70
CA THR A 171 -32.32 -12.21 -28.60
C THR A 171 -32.09 -11.91 -27.13
N TYR A 172 -30.84 -11.73 -26.75
CA TYR A 172 -30.41 -11.34 -25.42
C TYR A 172 -29.53 -10.10 -25.54
N GLU A 173 -29.73 -9.14 -24.66
CA GLU A 173 -28.98 -7.90 -24.62
C GLU A 173 -28.59 -7.63 -23.17
N SER A 174 -27.32 -7.37 -22.93
CA SER A 174 -26.77 -7.10 -21.60
C SER A 174 -25.60 -6.12 -21.67
N GLU A 175 -25.22 -5.61 -20.51
CA GLU A 175 -24.08 -4.72 -20.34
C GLU A 175 -22.85 -5.52 -19.90
N VAL A 176 -21.74 -5.36 -20.61
CA VAL A 176 -20.42 -5.79 -20.18
C VAL A 176 -19.67 -4.58 -19.65
N VAL A 177 -19.29 -4.59 -18.38
CA VAL A 177 -18.58 -3.47 -17.74
C VAL A 177 -17.09 -3.66 -17.90
N VAL A 178 -16.44 -2.76 -18.66
CA VAL A 178 -15.00 -2.81 -18.94
C VAL A 178 -14.23 -1.97 -17.92
N LYS A 179 -13.37 -2.60 -17.13
CA LYS A 179 -12.55 -1.92 -16.10
C LYS A 179 -11.18 -2.55 -15.95
N TYR A 180 -10.19 -1.77 -15.55
CA TYR A 180 -8.92 -2.31 -15.05
C TYR A 180 -9.13 -3.01 -13.71
N VAL A 181 -8.42 -4.13 -13.51
CA VAL A 181 -8.55 -4.96 -12.31
C VAL A 181 -7.17 -5.14 -11.68
N ARG A 182 -6.93 -4.44 -10.57
CA ARG A 182 -5.72 -4.61 -9.75
C ARG A 182 -5.68 -6.00 -9.14
N ARG A 183 -4.52 -6.63 -9.16
CA ARG A 183 -4.30 -8.01 -8.69
C ARG A 183 -3.05 -8.13 -7.85
N GLU A 184 -3.02 -9.17 -7.03
CA GLU A 184 -1.82 -9.55 -6.32
C GLU A 184 -0.74 -9.93 -7.34
N ILE A 185 0.46 -9.36 -7.24
CA ILE A 185 1.49 -9.45 -8.28
C ILE A 185 1.93 -10.89 -8.62
N ARG A 186 1.89 -11.82 -7.66
CA ARG A 186 2.21 -13.25 -7.86
C ARG A 186 1.12 -14.00 -8.61
N SER A 187 -0.10 -13.46 -8.64
CA SER A 187 -1.22 -14.02 -9.41
C SER A 187 -1.20 -13.65 -10.90
N LEU A 188 -0.39 -12.65 -11.28
CA LEU A 188 -0.19 -12.26 -12.67
C LEU A 188 0.51 -13.36 -13.46
N THR A 189 0.16 -13.49 -14.74
CA THR A 189 0.97 -14.26 -15.70
C THR A 189 2.38 -13.67 -15.77
N ASP A 190 3.37 -14.49 -16.13
CA ASP A 190 4.76 -14.00 -16.25
C ASP A 190 4.86 -12.87 -17.27
N GLU A 191 4.10 -12.94 -18.36
CA GLU A 191 4.05 -11.90 -19.39
C GLU A 191 3.44 -10.59 -18.85
N ASP A 192 2.28 -10.64 -18.18
CA ASP A 192 1.68 -9.43 -17.62
C ASP A 192 2.51 -8.82 -16.50
N ARG A 193 3.12 -9.66 -15.67
CA ARG A 193 4.04 -9.20 -14.61
C ARG A 193 5.22 -8.48 -15.21
N LYS A 194 5.81 -9.03 -16.28
CA LYS A 194 6.90 -8.39 -17.00
C LYS A 194 6.47 -7.06 -17.60
N ARG A 195 5.35 -7.00 -18.33
CA ARG A 195 4.85 -5.75 -18.93
C ARG A 195 4.60 -4.67 -17.87
N THR A 196 4.02 -5.08 -16.74
CA THR A 196 3.78 -4.21 -15.59
C THR A 196 5.10 -3.65 -15.04
N LEU A 197 6.09 -4.51 -14.79
CA LEU A 197 7.39 -4.10 -14.27
C LEU A 197 8.20 -3.28 -15.28
N ASP A 198 8.08 -3.56 -16.58
CA ASP A 198 8.69 -2.77 -17.65
C ASP A 198 8.07 -1.36 -17.70
N ALA A 199 6.75 -1.21 -17.50
CA ALA A 199 6.09 0.08 -17.41
C ALA A 199 6.53 0.86 -16.15
N ILE A 200 6.60 0.20 -14.99
CA ILE A 200 7.13 0.81 -13.75
C ILE A 200 8.57 1.28 -13.98
N GLU A 201 9.44 0.41 -14.48
CA GLU A 201 10.84 0.75 -14.77
C GLU A 201 10.96 1.94 -15.73
N THR A 202 10.08 2.03 -16.72
CA THR A 202 10.01 3.18 -17.63
C THR A 202 9.72 4.49 -16.88
N ILE A 203 8.76 4.51 -15.94
CA ILE A 203 8.47 5.70 -15.10
C ILE A 203 9.70 6.12 -14.29
N PHE A 204 10.45 5.14 -13.79
CA PHE A 204 11.64 5.36 -12.98
C PHE A 204 12.89 5.79 -13.77
N ARG A 205 12.97 5.47 -15.07
CA ARG A 205 14.19 5.71 -15.88
C ARG A 205 14.04 6.77 -16.96
N VAL A 206 12.82 7.06 -17.41
CA VAL A 206 12.58 8.06 -18.46
C VAL A 206 12.32 9.41 -17.82
N ASP A 207 13.09 10.42 -18.23
CA ASP A 207 12.91 11.79 -17.77
C ASP A 207 11.59 12.41 -18.29
N GLN A 208 11.19 13.52 -17.68
CA GLN A 208 9.92 14.18 -17.96
C GLN A 208 9.76 14.56 -19.44
N GLU A 209 10.76 15.24 -20.04
CA GLU A 209 10.70 15.74 -21.42
C GLU A 209 10.62 14.58 -22.43
N THR A 210 11.45 13.57 -22.24
CA THR A 210 11.46 12.37 -23.08
C THR A 210 10.15 11.60 -22.97
N GLY A 211 9.63 11.44 -21.75
CA GLY A 211 8.39 10.72 -21.51
C GLY A 211 7.17 11.44 -22.07
N GLU A 212 7.10 12.77 -21.96
CA GLU A 212 6.05 13.56 -22.62
C GLU A 212 6.06 13.40 -24.14
N HIS A 213 7.26 13.37 -24.74
CA HIS A 213 7.41 13.16 -26.17
C HIS A 213 6.99 11.73 -26.61
N LEU A 214 7.30 10.71 -25.80
CA LEU A 214 7.02 9.30 -26.13
C LEU A 214 5.59 8.86 -25.81
N TYR A 215 5.05 9.29 -24.67
CA TYR A 215 3.80 8.78 -24.10
C TYR A 215 2.68 9.83 -24.04
N GLY A 216 2.99 11.11 -24.27
CA GLY A 216 2.03 12.21 -24.33
C GLY A 216 2.19 13.22 -23.19
N GLU A 217 1.58 14.40 -23.33
CA GLU A 217 1.75 15.57 -22.44
C GLU A 217 1.37 15.33 -20.96
N ASN A 218 0.61 14.27 -20.68
CA ASN A 218 0.20 13.91 -19.33
C ASN A 218 1.20 12.95 -18.64
N TYR A 219 2.27 12.53 -19.31
CA TYR A 219 3.29 11.68 -18.71
C TYR A 219 3.87 12.36 -17.46
N ARG A 220 4.17 11.59 -16.41
CA ARG A 220 4.88 12.05 -15.22
C ARG A 220 6.04 11.10 -14.92
N SER A 221 7.24 11.65 -14.83
CA SER A 221 8.44 10.92 -14.43
C SER A 221 8.46 10.66 -12.93
N ILE A 222 9.32 9.74 -12.47
CA ILE A 222 9.54 9.53 -11.03
C ILE A 222 9.93 10.81 -10.29
N GLN A 223 10.65 11.73 -10.93
CA GLN A 223 10.99 13.02 -10.33
C GLN A 223 9.72 13.80 -9.94
N SER A 224 8.73 13.87 -10.83
CA SER A 224 7.45 14.54 -10.55
C SER A 224 6.74 13.92 -9.34
N PHE A 225 6.69 12.58 -9.29
CA PHE A 225 6.07 11.87 -8.18
C PHE A 225 6.82 12.08 -6.85
N SER A 226 8.17 12.10 -6.88
CA SER A 226 8.99 12.40 -5.71
C SER A 226 8.79 13.85 -5.23
N GLU A 227 8.75 14.84 -6.13
CA GLU A 227 8.50 16.24 -5.78
C GLU A 227 7.10 16.41 -5.17
N GLU A 228 6.08 15.77 -5.73
CA GLU A 228 4.71 15.83 -5.21
C GLU A 228 4.62 15.25 -3.79
N HIS A 229 5.16 14.06 -3.58
CA HIS A 229 5.15 13.40 -2.27
C HIS A 229 5.96 14.20 -1.23
N LEU A 230 7.15 14.70 -1.61
CA LEU A 230 7.96 15.55 -0.74
C LEU A 230 7.27 16.88 -0.42
N ASN A 231 6.57 17.48 -1.38
CA ASN A 231 5.81 18.69 -1.13
C ASN A 231 4.67 18.45 -0.13
N GLY A 232 4.05 17.28 -0.19
CA GLY A 232 2.96 16.86 0.70
C GLY A 232 3.41 16.47 2.11
N ALA A 233 4.60 15.89 2.25
CA ALA A 233 5.05 15.26 3.49
C ALA A 233 6.35 15.84 4.09
N GLY A 234 7.25 16.35 3.26
CA GLY A 234 8.59 16.79 3.63
C GLY A 234 8.68 18.23 4.15
N ARG A 235 7.56 18.96 4.19
CA ARG A 235 7.51 20.35 4.65
C ARG A 235 7.61 20.46 6.17
N VAL A 236 8.20 21.57 6.64
CA VAL A 236 8.38 21.85 8.07
C VAL A 236 7.06 22.22 8.75
N GLU A 237 6.16 22.85 8.00
CA GLU A 237 4.90 23.35 8.55
C GLU A 237 3.91 22.22 8.86
N CYS A 238 3.86 21.16 8.04
CA CYS A 238 2.88 20.08 8.18
C CYS A 238 3.22 18.84 7.34
N ASP A 239 2.77 17.65 7.78
CA ASP A 239 2.52 16.52 6.89
C ASP A 239 1.06 16.56 6.46
N SER A 240 0.78 16.86 5.21
CA SER A 240 -0.59 16.77 4.70
C SER A 240 -0.90 15.38 4.15
N TRP A 241 0.11 14.50 4.03
CA TRP A 241 0.01 13.25 3.29
C TRP A 241 0.08 12.01 4.18
N HIS A 242 0.73 12.07 5.35
CA HIS A 242 0.79 10.94 6.28
C HIS A 242 -0.02 11.16 7.54
N ASP A 243 -0.11 12.40 8.03
CA ASP A 243 -0.74 12.67 9.32
C ASP A 243 -2.28 12.78 9.15
N ASP A 244 -3.02 12.12 10.05
CA ASP A 244 -4.49 12.16 10.16
C ASP A 244 -5.24 11.86 8.84
N ALA A 245 -6.17 12.73 8.43
CA ALA A 245 -7.07 12.51 7.29
C ALA A 245 -6.38 12.48 5.92
N GLY A 246 -5.09 12.82 5.86
CA GLY A 246 -4.32 12.90 4.63
C GLY A 246 -3.98 11.53 4.03
N ILE A 247 -3.66 10.53 4.86
CA ILE A 247 -3.02 9.28 4.42
C ILE A 247 -3.76 8.55 3.32
N VAL A 248 -4.97 8.06 3.59
CA VAL A 248 -5.70 7.20 2.66
C VAL A 248 -6.04 7.97 1.38
N THR A 249 -6.53 9.20 1.49
CA THR A 249 -7.02 9.95 0.34
C THR A 249 -5.89 10.31 -0.63
N HIS A 250 -4.76 10.82 -0.13
CA HIS A 250 -3.64 11.21 -1.00
C HIS A 250 -2.99 9.98 -1.65
N HIS A 251 -2.75 8.90 -0.90
CA HIS A 251 -2.12 7.70 -1.47
C HIS A 251 -3.02 6.98 -2.48
N LEU A 252 -4.35 7.03 -2.30
CA LEU A 252 -5.28 6.56 -3.33
C LEU A 252 -5.21 7.41 -4.60
N GLY A 253 -5.19 8.74 -4.48
CA GLY A 253 -5.01 9.65 -5.62
C GLY A 253 -3.69 9.42 -6.35
N PHE A 254 -2.59 9.36 -5.59
CA PHE A 254 -1.24 9.14 -6.09
C PHE A 254 -1.10 7.80 -6.84
N THR A 255 -1.68 6.71 -6.30
CA THR A 255 -1.66 5.40 -6.97
C THR A 255 -2.57 5.33 -8.19
N LEU A 256 -3.64 6.14 -8.25
CA LEU A 256 -4.47 6.27 -9.46
C LEU A 256 -3.69 7.01 -10.56
N GLU A 257 -3.04 8.12 -10.24
CA GLU A 257 -2.20 8.85 -11.20
C GLU A 257 -1.05 7.97 -11.70
N PHE A 258 -0.35 7.28 -10.80
CA PHE A 258 0.72 6.35 -11.19
C PHE A 258 0.23 5.24 -12.13
N GLU A 259 -0.97 4.68 -11.86
CA GLU A 259 -1.60 3.68 -12.73
C GLU A 259 -1.98 4.26 -14.10
N GLU A 260 -2.46 5.50 -14.17
CA GLU A 260 -2.74 6.19 -15.45
C GLU A 260 -1.46 6.34 -16.28
N ILE A 261 -0.34 6.73 -15.67
CA ILE A 261 0.95 6.82 -16.38
C ILE A 261 1.42 5.46 -16.86
N MET A 262 1.28 4.41 -16.04
CA MET A 262 1.57 3.03 -16.48
C MET A 262 0.74 2.65 -17.72
N GLN A 263 -0.54 3.04 -17.77
CA GLN A 263 -1.44 2.76 -18.89
C GLN A 263 -1.14 3.59 -20.14
N MET A 264 -0.52 4.77 -19.99
CA MET A 264 0.01 5.54 -21.12
C MET A 264 1.20 4.84 -21.77
N ILE A 265 2.03 4.13 -20.98
CA ILE A 265 3.17 3.36 -21.48
C ILE A 265 2.69 2.02 -22.08
N ASP A 266 1.82 1.31 -21.37
CA ASP A 266 1.21 0.07 -21.82
C ASP A 266 -0.26 0.00 -21.42
N PRO A 267 -1.21 0.12 -22.37
CA PRO A 267 -2.63 0.20 -22.04
C PRO A 267 -3.23 -1.11 -21.49
N VAL A 268 -2.49 -2.23 -21.48
CA VAL A 268 -2.99 -3.51 -20.95
C VAL A 268 -2.74 -3.66 -19.45
N VAL A 269 -1.82 -2.87 -18.88
CA VAL A 269 -1.41 -3.04 -17.48
C VAL A 269 -2.35 -2.34 -16.51
N SER A 270 -2.37 -2.85 -15.28
CA SER A 270 -3.02 -2.23 -14.13
C SER A 270 -2.05 -2.34 -12.96
N LEU A 271 -2.14 -1.43 -12.00
CA LEU A 271 -1.23 -1.42 -10.85
C LEU A 271 -1.48 -2.66 -9.99
N PRO A 272 -0.52 -3.58 -9.85
CA PRO A 272 -0.67 -4.70 -8.95
C PRO A 272 -0.50 -4.26 -7.50
N TYR A 273 -0.92 -5.09 -6.57
CA TYR A 273 -0.59 -4.94 -5.16
C TYR A 273 0.32 -6.07 -4.70
N TRP A 274 1.14 -5.77 -3.70
CA TRP A 274 1.90 -6.76 -2.95
C TRP A 274 1.18 -7.01 -1.63
N GLU A 275 0.66 -8.23 -1.46
CA GLU A 275 0.08 -8.65 -0.19
C GLU A 275 1.20 -9.12 0.74
N TYR A 276 1.80 -8.18 1.46
CA TYR A 276 2.97 -8.43 2.31
C TYR A 276 2.64 -9.20 3.58
N THR A 277 1.38 -9.27 4.02
CA THR A 277 0.99 -10.12 5.16
C THR A 277 1.22 -11.61 4.88
N VAL A 278 1.10 -12.03 3.62
CA VAL A 278 1.44 -13.40 3.18
C VAL A 278 2.94 -13.64 3.33
N ASP A 279 3.78 -12.67 2.96
CA ASP A 279 5.23 -12.81 3.07
C ASP A 279 5.68 -12.75 4.53
N THR A 280 4.95 -12.01 5.34
CA THR A 280 5.13 -11.97 6.80
C THR A 280 4.88 -13.36 7.40
N ASP A 281 3.78 -14.03 7.03
CA ASP A 281 3.46 -15.38 7.50
C ASP A 281 4.47 -16.44 7.00
N LEU A 282 4.90 -16.33 5.74
CA LEU A 282 5.79 -17.32 5.11
C LEU A 282 7.26 -17.17 5.52
N TYR A 283 7.75 -15.95 5.61
CA TYR A 283 9.19 -15.67 5.77
C TYR A 283 9.53 -14.99 7.11
N GLY A 284 8.55 -14.38 7.79
CA GLY A 284 8.75 -13.67 9.05
C GLY A 284 9.88 -12.64 8.94
N TYR A 285 10.91 -12.81 9.77
CA TYR A 285 12.08 -11.93 9.77
C TYR A 285 12.89 -11.98 8.46
N ASN A 286 12.71 -12.99 7.62
CA ASN A 286 13.48 -13.17 6.38
C ASN A 286 12.68 -12.73 5.15
N ILE A 287 11.87 -11.67 5.24
CA ILE A 287 10.99 -11.22 4.15
C ILE A 287 11.73 -10.95 2.82
N TRP A 288 13.04 -10.69 2.87
CA TRP A 288 13.91 -10.61 1.68
C TRP A 288 13.97 -11.90 0.85
N GLU A 289 13.57 -13.04 1.40
CA GLU A 289 13.45 -14.31 0.67
C GLU A 289 12.19 -14.35 -0.23
N SER A 290 11.31 -13.34 -0.10
CA SER A 290 10.14 -13.19 -0.98
C SER A 290 10.57 -13.00 -2.44
N PRO A 291 9.85 -13.61 -3.40
CA PRO A 291 10.10 -13.40 -4.83
C PRO A 291 9.94 -11.93 -5.27
N ILE A 292 9.26 -11.10 -4.45
CA ILE A 292 9.17 -9.64 -4.63
C ILE A 292 10.56 -9.03 -4.79
N PHE A 293 11.53 -9.51 -4.01
CA PHE A 293 12.92 -9.05 -4.00
C PHE A 293 13.83 -9.87 -4.92
N SER A 294 13.29 -10.55 -5.93
CA SER A 294 14.11 -11.18 -6.96
C SER A 294 14.72 -10.15 -7.90
N GLU A 295 15.84 -10.51 -8.55
CA GLU A 295 16.49 -9.65 -9.55
C GLU A 295 15.57 -9.25 -10.71
N GLU A 296 14.62 -10.11 -11.08
CA GLU A 296 13.69 -9.85 -12.19
C GLU A 296 12.51 -8.93 -11.81
N TRP A 297 12.19 -8.82 -10.51
CA TRP A 297 11.08 -8.03 -9.99
C TRP A 297 11.57 -6.71 -9.40
N PHE A 298 11.49 -6.51 -8.08
CA PHE A 298 11.87 -5.24 -7.43
C PHE A 298 13.32 -5.19 -6.95
N SER A 299 14.16 -6.10 -7.46
CA SER A 299 15.59 -6.23 -7.14
C SER A 299 15.88 -6.69 -5.70
N PRO A 300 17.06 -7.28 -5.45
CA PRO A 300 17.41 -7.82 -4.15
C PRO A 300 17.30 -6.82 -3.00
N PHE A 301 16.77 -7.33 -1.89
CA PHE A 301 16.80 -6.74 -0.57
C PHE A 301 17.43 -7.79 0.36
N PRO A 302 18.19 -7.41 1.41
CA PRO A 302 18.85 -6.13 1.54
C PRO A 302 20.00 -5.97 0.54
N SER A 303 20.43 -4.72 0.35
CA SER A 303 21.63 -4.43 -0.42
C SER A 303 22.88 -4.77 0.39
N ASN A 304 23.82 -5.50 -0.22
CA ASN A 304 25.06 -5.95 0.43
C ASN A 304 26.25 -4.99 0.22
N THR A 305 26.01 -3.83 -0.40
CA THR A 305 27.05 -2.81 -0.59
C THR A 305 27.25 -2.00 0.69
N GLN A 306 28.42 -1.37 0.83
CA GLN A 306 28.76 -0.58 2.02
C GLN A 306 27.78 0.58 2.29
N ASN A 307 27.18 1.12 1.23
CA ASN A 307 26.23 2.24 1.30
C ASN A 307 24.79 1.79 1.01
N HIS A 308 24.51 0.49 1.13
CA HIS A 308 23.17 -0.06 0.91
C HIS A 308 22.56 0.19 -0.49
N ILE A 309 23.36 0.59 -1.48
CA ILE A 309 22.97 0.74 -2.87
C ILE A 309 22.48 -0.61 -3.42
N VAL A 310 21.29 -0.59 -4.04
CA VAL A 310 20.77 -1.70 -4.85
C VAL A 310 21.64 -1.82 -6.11
N ASP A 311 22.52 -2.82 -6.16
CA ASP A 311 23.56 -2.97 -7.19
C ASP A 311 23.28 -4.11 -8.19
N GLN A 312 22.14 -4.80 -8.04
CA GLN A 312 21.74 -5.97 -8.83
C GLN A 312 20.25 -5.91 -9.19
N GLY A 313 19.85 -6.65 -10.22
CA GLY A 313 18.48 -6.73 -10.68
C GLY A 313 18.00 -5.55 -11.52
N ARG A 314 16.69 -5.55 -11.82
CA ARG A 314 15.97 -4.59 -12.67
C ARG A 314 16.22 -3.13 -12.30
N PHE A 315 16.28 -2.84 -11.00
CA PHE A 315 16.42 -1.50 -10.45
C PHE A 315 17.85 -1.24 -9.91
N ALA A 316 18.84 -2.02 -10.38
CA ALA A 316 20.24 -1.77 -10.07
C ALA A 316 20.64 -0.34 -10.46
N TYR A 317 21.36 0.33 -9.56
CA TYR A 317 21.86 1.70 -9.71
C TYR A 317 20.77 2.67 -10.17
N LEU A 318 19.54 2.48 -9.69
CA LEU A 318 18.48 3.44 -9.95
C LEU A 318 18.83 4.76 -9.27
N GLU A 319 18.93 5.83 -10.04
CA GLU A 319 19.32 7.15 -9.52
C GLU A 319 18.18 7.77 -8.70
N VAL A 320 18.54 8.41 -7.59
CA VAL A 320 17.62 9.30 -6.87
C VAL A 320 17.58 10.62 -7.63
N PRO A 321 16.39 11.11 -8.05
CA PRO A 321 16.32 12.33 -8.84
C PRO A 321 16.91 13.53 -8.10
N LYS A 322 17.47 14.46 -8.87
CA LYS A 322 17.94 15.75 -8.35
C LYS A 322 16.81 16.75 -8.33
N VAL A 323 16.91 17.70 -7.40
CA VAL A 323 15.96 18.81 -7.30
C VAL A 323 15.88 19.63 -8.58
N SER A 324 14.65 19.96 -9.02
CA SER A 324 14.39 20.89 -10.11
C SER A 324 14.52 22.36 -9.69
N ASP A 325 14.69 23.24 -10.68
CA ASP A 325 14.70 24.68 -10.45
C ASP A 325 13.38 25.15 -9.82
N GLY A 326 13.46 25.72 -8.62
CA GLY A 326 12.31 26.30 -7.91
C GLY A 326 11.63 25.37 -6.91
N PHE A 327 12.04 24.11 -6.82
CA PHE A 327 11.60 23.19 -5.76
C PHE A 327 12.46 23.34 -4.51
N ASP A 328 11.83 23.36 -3.32
CA ASP A 328 12.47 23.75 -2.06
C ASP A 328 12.48 22.67 -0.96
N VAL A 329 11.95 21.47 -1.23
CA VAL A 329 11.88 20.36 -0.27
C VAL A 329 12.81 19.22 -0.68
N PHE A 330 14.09 19.33 -0.37
CA PHE A 330 15.10 18.38 -0.77
C PHE A 330 16.17 18.23 0.33
N ASN A 331 17.00 17.21 0.24
CA ASN A 331 18.06 17.01 1.23
C ASN A 331 19.28 17.93 1.00
N PRO A 332 20.24 18.00 1.92
CA PRO A 332 21.35 18.96 1.80
C PRO A 332 22.29 18.75 0.61
N TYR A 333 22.16 17.65 -0.14
CA TYR A 333 22.95 17.33 -1.33
C TYR A 333 22.20 17.58 -2.64
N GLY A 334 20.98 18.13 -2.59
CA GLY A 334 20.17 18.39 -3.78
C GLY A 334 19.48 17.15 -4.35
N LEU A 335 19.35 16.09 -3.56
CA LEU A 335 18.60 14.89 -3.93
C LEU A 335 17.15 15.03 -3.43
N LEU A 336 16.20 14.49 -4.21
CA LEU A 336 14.79 14.42 -3.83
C LEU A 336 14.58 13.40 -2.71
N ARG A 337 14.94 13.83 -1.50
CA ARG A 337 14.73 13.19 -0.21
C ARG A 337 14.21 14.23 0.76
N THR A 338 13.63 13.81 1.88
CA THR A 338 13.22 14.76 2.90
C THR A 338 14.43 15.55 3.44
N PRO A 339 14.26 16.81 3.88
CA PRO A 339 15.37 17.66 4.30
C PRO A 339 16.26 17.10 5.42
N TRP A 340 15.75 16.12 6.16
CA TRP A 340 16.45 15.49 7.27
C TRP A 340 17.15 14.18 6.94
N VAL A 341 16.95 13.62 5.75
CA VAL A 341 17.68 12.43 5.30
C VAL A 341 19.01 12.89 4.70
N THR A 342 20.03 12.95 5.55
CA THR A 342 21.36 13.48 5.22
C THR A 342 22.28 12.47 4.50
N ASP A 343 21.71 11.48 3.81
CA ASP A 343 22.46 10.54 2.98
C ASP A 343 22.87 11.20 1.65
N PRO A 344 24.18 11.23 1.29
CA PRO A 344 24.64 11.73 -0.01
C PRO A 344 24.52 10.71 -1.16
N THR A 345 24.13 9.45 -0.89
CA THR A 345 24.15 8.37 -1.89
C THR A 345 23.21 8.68 -3.06
N PRO A 346 23.67 8.79 -4.32
CA PRO A 346 22.81 9.23 -5.43
C PRO A 346 21.97 8.11 -6.07
N TYR A 347 21.89 6.94 -5.42
CA TYR A 347 21.19 5.76 -5.91
C TYR A 347 20.23 5.23 -4.86
N LEU A 348 19.23 4.46 -5.29
CA LEU A 348 18.29 3.73 -4.45
C LEU A 348 19.05 2.87 -3.44
N THR A 349 18.72 3.04 -2.16
CA THR A 349 19.32 2.32 -1.05
C THR A 349 18.30 1.49 -0.28
N ARG A 350 18.70 0.31 0.20
CA ARG A 350 17.88 -0.56 1.04
C ARG A 350 18.69 -1.26 2.12
N GLY A 351 18.42 -0.90 3.36
CA GLY A 351 19.07 -1.42 4.56
C GLY A 351 18.25 -2.51 5.24
N LYS A 352 18.90 -3.62 5.62
CA LYS A 352 18.26 -4.69 6.40
C LYS A 352 17.83 -4.27 7.80
N PHE A 353 18.59 -3.36 8.38
CA PHE A 353 18.54 -3.01 9.79
C PHE A 353 18.20 -1.54 9.94
N VAL A 354 17.62 -1.23 11.09
CA VAL A 354 17.29 0.12 11.50
C VAL A 354 18.12 0.38 12.74
N ASN A 355 19.22 1.12 12.55
CA ASN A 355 20.18 1.45 13.57
C ASN A 355 20.75 0.21 14.28
N GLY A 356 21.04 -0.84 13.50
CA GLY A 356 21.55 -2.13 13.99
C GLY A 356 20.49 -3.05 14.59
N ALA A 357 19.26 -2.57 14.80
CA ALA A 357 18.13 -3.40 15.21
C ALA A 357 17.49 -4.08 14.01
N THR A 358 17.00 -5.31 14.22
CA THR A 358 16.20 -6.00 13.19
C THR A 358 14.77 -5.53 13.33
N MET A 359 14.25 -4.78 12.36
CA MET A 359 12.82 -4.53 12.29
C MET A 359 12.15 -5.76 11.67
N ALA A 360 11.23 -6.34 12.40
CA ALA A 360 10.39 -7.38 11.87
C ALA A 360 9.17 -6.71 11.22
N ILE A 361 9.01 -6.82 9.89
CA ILE A 361 7.66 -6.82 9.32
C ILE A 361 6.83 -7.98 9.92
N SER A 362 7.44 -8.93 10.65
CA SER A 362 6.73 -9.86 11.53
C SER A 362 5.82 -9.20 12.57
N GLY A 363 5.75 -7.86 12.64
CA GLY A 363 4.74 -7.13 13.40
C GLY A 363 3.47 -6.76 12.64
N VAL A 364 3.43 -6.81 11.29
CA VAL A 364 2.21 -6.50 10.51
C VAL A 364 1.58 -7.79 9.99
N GLU A 365 0.68 -8.33 10.79
CA GLU A 365 -0.09 -9.53 10.51
C GLU A 365 -1.51 -9.18 10.02
N CYS A 366 -2.24 -10.21 9.56
CA CYS A 366 -3.65 -10.05 9.20
C CYS A 366 -4.51 -9.50 10.35
N SER A 367 -4.13 -9.74 11.61
CA SER A 367 -4.83 -9.20 12.78
C SER A 367 -4.76 -7.69 12.88
N ASP A 368 -3.69 -7.06 12.40
CA ASP A 368 -3.53 -5.61 12.47
C ASP A 368 -4.48 -4.92 11.49
N PHE A 369 -4.62 -5.47 10.28
CA PHE A 369 -5.65 -5.04 9.33
C PHE A 369 -7.06 -5.24 9.87
N VAL A 370 -7.35 -6.39 10.47
CA VAL A 370 -8.67 -6.64 11.10
C VAL A 370 -8.93 -5.63 12.22
N THR A 371 -7.91 -5.28 13.00
CA THR A 371 -8.02 -4.27 14.06
C THR A 371 -8.30 -2.90 13.46
N ALA A 372 -7.54 -2.48 12.45
CA ALA A 372 -7.74 -1.22 11.72
C ALA A 372 -9.16 -1.12 11.15
N PHE A 373 -9.64 -2.15 10.44
CA PHE A 373 -10.98 -2.15 9.83
C PHE A 373 -12.13 -2.24 10.85
N ASN A 374 -11.85 -2.67 12.08
CA ASN A 374 -12.83 -2.66 13.18
C ASN A 374 -12.89 -1.31 13.91
N ALA A 375 -12.08 -0.33 13.54
CA ALA A 375 -12.16 1.02 14.09
C ALA A 375 -13.57 1.60 13.90
N SER A 376 -14.10 2.24 14.96
CA SER A 376 -15.45 2.82 14.93
C SER A 376 -15.51 4.23 14.35
N ASP A 377 -14.35 4.84 14.08
CA ASP A 377 -14.23 6.18 13.53
C ASP A 377 -13.06 6.27 12.54
N LEU A 378 -13.14 7.26 11.64
CA LEU A 378 -12.20 7.43 10.55
C LEU A 378 -10.81 7.89 11.03
N ALA A 379 -10.72 8.64 12.14
CA ALA A 379 -9.44 9.12 12.65
C ALA A 379 -8.60 7.95 13.18
N THR A 380 -9.24 7.05 13.94
CA THR A 380 -8.63 5.80 14.39
C THR A 380 -8.23 4.94 13.19
N LEU A 381 -9.10 4.74 12.19
CA LEU A 381 -8.75 3.98 10.99
C LEU A 381 -7.52 4.57 10.28
N ASN A 382 -7.44 5.89 10.09
CA ASN A 382 -6.30 6.53 9.43
C ASN A 382 -5.01 6.40 10.22
N MET A 383 -5.09 6.56 11.55
CA MET A 383 -3.95 6.35 12.44
C MET A 383 -3.44 4.90 12.34
N GLU A 384 -4.34 3.93 12.35
CA GLU A 384 -4.00 2.51 12.21
C GLU A 384 -3.37 2.20 10.84
N MET A 385 -3.96 2.73 9.78
CA MET A 385 -3.47 2.54 8.42
C MET A 385 -2.09 3.18 8.21
N ASN A 386 -1.82 4.34 8.80
CA ASN A 386 -0.50 4.98 8.69
C ASN A 386 0.53 4.32 9.61
N GLY A 387 0.27 4.32 10.92
CA GLY A 387 1.28 4.00 11.94
C GLY A 387 1.57 2.50 12.10
N PHE A 388 0.58 1.64 11.88
CA PHE A 388 0.70 0.21 12.21
C PHE A 388 0.76 -0.69 10.99
N THR A 389 0.15 -0.33 9.86
CA THR A 389 0.17 -1.20 8.67
C THR A 389 1.07 -0.68 7.56
N HIS A 390 1.05 0.61 7.24
CA HIS A 390 1.82 1.19 6.13
C HIS A 390 3.24 1.61 6.49
N GLY A 391 3.39 2.46 7.51
CA GLY A 391 4.66 3.04 7.95
C GLY A 391 5.76 2.00 8.22
N PRO A 392 5.48 0.90 8.96
CA PRO A 392 6.48 -0.12 9.24
C PRO A 392 7.10 -0.76 8.00
N VAL A 393 6.37 -0.83 6.89
CA VAL A 393 6.88 -1.42 5.63
C VAL A 393 7.97 -0.55 5.02
N HIS A 394 7.80 0.78 5.02
CA HIS A 394 8.83 1.72 4.54
C HIS A 394 10.11 1.60 5.36
N ILE A 395 9.98 1.66 6.68
CA ILE A 395 11.13 1.64 7.59
C ILE A 395 11.89 0.32 7.46
N GLN A 396 11.19 -0.80 7.29
CA GLN A 396 11.85 -2.10 7.21
C GLN A 396 12.60 -2.32 5.89
N ILE A 397 12.07 -1.85 4.76
CA ILE A 397 12.69 -2.04 3.45
C ILE A 397 13.82 -1.03 3.23
N GLY A 398 13.60 0.22 3.63
CA GLY A 398 14.59 1.29 3.51
C GLY A 398 15.72 1.14 4.52
N GLY A 399 15.41 0.79 5.76
CA GLY A 399 16.40 0.70 6.84
C GLY A 399 16.91 2.06 7.32
N GLU A 400 17.73 2.04 8.37
CA GLU A 400 18.37 3.24 8.94
C GLU A 400 19.79 2.90 9.43
N TRP A 401 20.77 3.77 9.21
CA TRP A 401 22.16 3.55 9.59
C TRP A 401 22.92 4.86 9.83
N ASN A 402 24.24 4.76 10.04
CA ASN A 402 25.14 5.91 10.22
C ASN A 402 24.90 6.74 11.50
N LEU A 403 24.48 6.08 12.59
CA LEU A 403 24.52 6.64 13.93
C LEU A 403 25.84 6.32 14.64
N GLU A 404 26.24 7.19 15.58
CA GLU A 404 27.39 6.96 16.42
C GLU A 404 27.12 5.82 17.43
N GLU A 405 28.12 4.97 17.66
CA GLU A 405 28.02 3.82 18.58
C GLU A 405 27.61 4.27 20.00
N GLU A 406 28.09 5.41 20.48
CA GLU A 406 27.68 5.96 21.78
C GLU A 406 26.18 6.30 21.85
N MET A 407 25.58 6.76 20.74
CA MET A 407 24.15 7.02 20.68
C MET A 407 23.37 5.72 20.66
N LEU A 408 23.85 4.72 19.91
CA LEU A 408 23.26 3.39 19.89
C LEU A 408 23.26 2.76 21.29
N ASP A 409 24.40 2.77 21.99
CA ASP A 409 24.53 2.26 23.36
C ASP A 409 23.57 2.99 24.31
N PHE A 410 23.46 4.31 24.17
CA PHE A 410 22.52 5.10 24.97
C PHE A 410 21.06 4.71 24.71
N MET A 411 20.68 4.44 23.46
CA MET A 411 19.33 3.98 23.15
C MET A 411 19.08 2.61 23.79
N ASP A 412 20.01 1.65 23.64
CA ASP A 412 19.89 0.31 24.24
C ASP A 412 19.73 0.34 25.76
N ASP A 413 20.45 1.23 26.44
CA ASP A 413 20.40 1.35 27.91
C ASP A 413 19.06 1.92 28.43
N TYR A 414 18.30 2.64 27.58
CA TYR A 414 17.18 3.46 28.03
C TYR A 414 15.87 3.26 27.25
N GLY A 415 15.84 2.48 26.17
CA GLY A 415 14.60 2.05 25.52
C GLY A 415 14.78 1.51 24.09
N ASP A 416 13.83 0.69 23.65
CA ASP A 416 13.80 0.14 22.28
C ASP A 416 13.09 1.10 21.30
N PHE A 417 13.59 2.33 21.18
CA PHE A 417 13.03 3.36 20.28
C PHE A 417 13.88 3.58 19.02
N ARG A 418 14.79 2.65 18.72
CA ARG A 418 15.64 2.69 17.51
C ARG A 418 14.81 2.69 16.23
N ALA A 419 13.75 1.89 16.22
CA ALA A 419 12.83 1.74 15.09
C ALA A 419 12.03 3.03 14.80
N ASP A 420 11.80 3.85 15.82
CA ASP A 420 10.97 5.06 15.73
C ASP A 420 11.81 6.33 15.57
N LEU A 421 13.15 6.23 15.50
CA LEU A 421 14.03 7.39 15.54
C LEU A 421 13.73 8.39 14.43
N ALA A 422 13.61 7.94 13.17
CA ALA A 422 13.25 8.81 12.06
C ALA A 422 11.89 9.51 12.26
N LEU A 423 10.91 8.84 12.87
CA LEU A 423 9.58 9.39 13.16
C LEU A 423 9.62 10.43 14.29
N ILE A 424 10.34 10.12 15.38
CA ILE A 424 10.53 11.04 16.51
C ILE A 424 11.32 12.27 16.05
N PHE A 425 12.38 12.06 15.26
CA PHE A 425 13.18 13.12 14.68
C PHE A 425 12.31 14.08 13.86
N LYS A 426 11.42 13.55 13.00
CA LYS A 426 10.50 14.35 12.18
C LYS A 426 9.67 15.31 13.06
N VAL A 427 9.19 14.86 14.21
CA VAL A 427 8.46 15.71 15.18
C VAL A 427 9.36 16.80 15.77
N LEU A 428 10.59 16.47 16.17
CA LEU A 428 11.54 17.44 16.70
C LEU A 428 11.96 18.49 15.65
N TRP A 429 12.08 18.09 14.39
CA TRP A 429 12.40 18.99 13.29
C TRP A 429 11.26 19.97 13.02
N ARG A 430 10.01 19.50 12.94
CA ARG A 430 8.84 20.36 12.70
C ARG A 430 8.50 21.29 13.86
N THR A 431 8.72 20.85 15.10
CA THR A 431 8.59 21.73 16.29
C THR A 431 9.69 22.78 16.34
N GLY A 432 10.71 22.64 15.50
CA GLY A 432 11.82 23.57 15.45
C GLY A 432 12.80 23.37 16.60
N PHE A 433 12.92 22.16 17.19
CA PHE A 433 14.00 21.84 18.13
C PHE A 433 15.20 21.17 17.46
N ALA A 434 14.98 20.38 16.42
CA ALA A 434 16.05 19.85 15.57
C ALA A 434 16.30 20.74 14.35
N ARG A 435 17.56 20.81 13.89
CA ARG A 435 17.99 21.55 12.70
C ARG A 435 18.85 20.65 11.83
N CYS A 436 18.59 20.69 10.54
CA CYS A 436 19.43 20.05 9.53
C CYS A 436 20.16 21.13 8.72
N PRO A 437 21.38 20.84 8.23
CA PRO A 437 22.04 21.69 7.26
C PRO A 437 21.15 21.88 6.03
N THR A 438 21.24 23.03 5.36
CA THR A 438 20.53 23.27 4.09
C THR A 438 21.40 22.93 2.86
N THR A 439 22.71 22.83 3.07
CA THR A 439 23.70 22.49 2.04
C THR A 439 24.83 21.69 2.67
N CYS A 440 25.34 20.70 1.96
CA CYS A 440 26.49 19.91 2.36
C CYS A 440 27.51 19.78 1.23
N THR A 441 28.79 19.78 1.59
CA THR A 441 29.86 19.56 0.62
C THR A 441 29.90 18.08 0.24
N GLU A 442 30.04 17.78 -1.04
CA GLU A 442 30.25 16.41 -1.50
C GLU A 442 31.48 15.79 -0.82
N GLY A 443 31.29 14.62 -0.20
CA GLY A 443 32.34 13.90 0.54
C GLY A 443 32.51 14.31 2.01
N GLU A 444 31.79 15.33 2.49
CA GLU A 444 31.68 15.64 3.92
C GLU A 444 30.42 15.00 4.51
N THR A 445 30.50 14.49 5.73
CA THR A 445 29.32 13.99 6.45
C THR A 445 28.64 15.14 7.17
N CYS A 446 27.42 15.45 6.75
CA CYS A 446 26.51 16.32 7.47
C CYS A 446 25.52 15.50 8.29
N GLN A 447 25.08 16.06 9.43
CA GLN A 447 24.06 15.46 10.28
C GLN A 447 23.14 16.55 10.83
N CYS A 448 21.90 16.17 11.12
CA CYS A 448 21.00 17.01 11.88
C CYS A 448 21.43 17.03 13.36
N THR A 449 21.09 18.10 14.07
CA THR A 449 21.39 18.27 15.50
C THR A 449 20.26 18.99 16.21
N ALA A 450 20.29 19.03 17.54
CA ALA A 450 19.53 19.99 18.35
C ALA A 450 20.50 21.06 18.91
N PRO A 451 20.66 22.21 18.23
CA PRO A 451 21.56 23.26 18.70
C PRO A 451 21.07 23.82 20.04
N LEU A 452 21.96 23.88 21.03
CA LEU A 452 21.62 24.41 22.36
C LEU A 452 21.11 25.85 22.30
N GLU A 453 21.61 26.64 21.35
CA GLU A 453 21.22 28.02 21.12
C GLU A 453 19.71 28.14 20.81
N VAL A 454 19.11 27.13 20.17
CA VAL A 454 17.67 27.10 19.88
C VAL A 454 16.87 26.99 21.19
N LEU A 455 17.32 26.14 22.11
CA LEU A 455 16.70 25.96 23.42
C LEU A 455 16.87 27.21 24.29
N GLU A 456 18.08 27.77 24.32
CA GLU A 456 18.39 29.00 25.05
C GLU A 456 17.55 30.19 24.58
N GLN A 457 17.37 30.34 23.26
CA GLN A 457 16.53 31.39 22.68
C GLN A 457 15.05 31.21 23.01
N ALA A 458 14.59 29.96 23.08
CA ALA A 458 13.23 29.63 23.49
C ALA A 458 13.03 29.73 25.03
N GLY A 459 14.12 29.82 25.80
CA GLY A 459 14.07 29.79 27.26
C GLY A 459 13.65 28.42 27.81
N LEU A 460 13.98 27.35 27.09
CA LEU A 460 13.60 25.98 27.43
C LEU A 460 14.82 25.15 27.83
N THR A 461 14.60 24.22 28.74
CA THR A 461 15.50 23.09 28.99
C THR A 461 15.28 21.98 27.95
N ALA A 462 16.22 21.04 27.83
CA ALA A 462 16.04 19.87 26.96
C ALA A 462 14.79 19.04 27.34
N TYR A 463 14.51 18.90 28.64
CA TYR A 463 13.30 18.25 29.13
C TYR A 463 12.02 18.95 28.63
N GLU A 464 11.97 20.28 28.75
CA GLU A 464 10.80 21.05 28.32
C GLU A 464 10.61 20.99 26.80
N ALA A 465 11.69 20.95 26.02
CA ALA A 465 11.61 20.76 24.57
C ALA A 465 11.06 19.38 24.20
N LEU A 466 11.56 18.31 24.82
CA LEU A 466 11.07 16.94 24.60
C LEU A 466 9.60 16.78 25.02
N MET A 467 9.21 17.42 26.13
CA MET A 467 7.80 17.46 26.58
C MET A 467 6.91 18.25 25.63
N GLN A 468 7.35 19.43 25.17
CA GLN A 468 6.58 20.28 24.28
C GLN A 468 6.41 19.65 22.90
N ALA A 469 7.40 18.88 22.44
CA ALA A 469 7.31 18.07 21.23
C ALA A 469 6.47 16.80 21.42
N ASP A 470 6.04 16.49 22.65
CA ASP A 470 5.25 15.31 23.00
C ASP A 470 5.93 13.99 22.58
N VAL A 471 7.26 13.94 22.63
CA VAL A 471 8.04 12.76 22.21
C VAL A 471 8.33 11.79 23.36
N LEU A 472 8.27 12.25 24.61
CA LEU A 472 8.54 11.38 25.77
C LEU A 472 7.51 10.26 25.94
N LYS A 473 6.28 10.42 25.40
CA LYS A 473 5.26 9.36 25.41
C LYS A 473 5.66 8.13 24.59
N TYR A 474 6.50 8.28 23.56
CA TYR A 474 7.00 7.16 22.75
C TYR A 474 8.11 6.39 23.47
N LEU A 475 8.71 7.00 24.51
CA LEU A 475 9.80 6.42 25.30
C LEU A 475 9.30 5.76 26.60
N ASP A 476 8.02 5.95 26.93
CA ASP A 476 7.36 5.38 28.11
C ASP A 476 6.92 3.93 27.82
N THR A 477 7.90 3.07 27.53
CA THR A 477 7.68 1.63 27.34
C THR A 477 7.95 0.88 28.64
N ASP A 478 7.17 -0.18 28.89
CA ASP A 478 7.29 -1.11 30.03
C ASP A 478 8.69 -1.76 30.08
N GLY A 479 9.69 -1.01 30.57
CA GLY A 479 11.09 -1.45 30.53
C GLY A 479 12.12 -0.34 30.68
N THR A 480 11.75 0.93 30.47
CA THR A 480 12.70 2.04 30.61
C THR A 480 12.86 2.45 32.09
N ASN A 481 14.01 3.03 32.44
CA ASN A 481 14.18 3.71 33.73
C ASN A 481 13.37 5.01 33.80
N LEU A 482 12.70 5.41 32.72
CA LEU A 482 11.83 6.57 32.65
C LEU A 482 10.44 6.21 33.19
N TYR A 483 9.84 7.07 33.98
CA TYR A 483 8.45 6.90 34.41
C TYR A 483 7.76 8.25 34.55
N GLN A 484 6.47 8.30 34.21
CA GLN A 484 5.66 9.48 34.48
C GLN A 484 5.17 9.48 35.93
N ALA A 485 5.53 10.50 36.71
CA ALA A 485 4.98 10.68 38.06
C ALA A 485 3.55 11.24 38.00
N ASP A 486 2.81 11.17 39.12
CA ASP A 486 1.45 11.75 39.25
C ASP A 486 1.38 13.25 38.89
N SER A 487 2.52 13.94 38.93
CA SER A 487 2.66 15.34 38.50
C SER A 487 2.61 15.55 36.99
N GLY A 488 2.60 14.47 36.20
CA GLY A 488 2.75 14.48 34.74
C GLY A 488 4.20 14.64 34.26
N ARG A 489 5.16 14.86 35.17
CA ARG A 489 6.59 14.95 34.83
C ARG A 489 7.20 13.57 34.66
N TYR A 490 7.97 13.40 33.59
CA TYR A 490 8.80 12.22 33.41
C TYR A 490 10.08 12.31 34.23
N HIS A 491 10.43 11.20 34.86
CA HIS A 491 11.58 11.08 35.75
C HIS A 491 12.38 9.83 35.45
N ILE A 492 13.67 9.87 35.76
CA ILE A 492 14.53 8.69 35.71
C ILE A 492 14.61 8.09 37.10
N ARG A 493 14.27 6.81 37.22
CA ARG A 493 14.26 6.06 38.47
C ARG A 493 15.59 6.17 39.21
N GLY A 494 15.56 6.74 40.41
CA GLY A 494 16.71 6.92 41.29
C GLY A 494 17.61 8.12 40.96
N LYS A 495 17.17 9.01 40.05
CA LYS A 495 17.88 10.23 39.63
C LYS A 495 16.97 11.47 39.68
N GLU A 496 15.83 11.39 40.35
CA GLU A 496 14.81 12.42 40.35
C GLU A 496 15.35 13.77 40.85
N GLY A 497 15.25 14.82 40.03
CA GLY A 497 15.71 16.17 40.36
C GLY A 497 17.23 16.31 40.52
N SER A 498 18.01 15.31 40.08
CA SER A 498 19.47 15.36 40.10
C SER A 498 20.04 16.03 38.84
N PRO A 499 21.25 16.61 38.89
CA PRO A 499 21.94 17.10 37.70
C PRO A 499 22.14 16.01 36.63
N GLU A 500 22.27 14.75 37.05
CA GLU A 500 22.34 13.62 36.14
C GLU A 500 21.05 13.42 35.32
N GLU A 501 19.88 13.73 35.88
CA GLU A 501 18.60 13.68 35.15
C GLU A 501 18.51 14.78 34.08
N GLU A 502 19.03 15.98 34.36
CA GLU A 502 19.09 17.06 33.36
C GLU A 502 20.04 16.71 32.20
N GLN A 503 21.22 16.15 32.52
CA GLN A 503 22.18 15.70 31.51
C GLN A 503 21.62 14.55 30.66
N PHE A 504 20.85 13.66 31.25
CA PHE A 504 20.16 12.61 30.52
C PHE A 504 19.18 13.18 29.48
N PHE A 505 18.31 14.12 29.86
CA PHE A 505 17.36 14.70 28.90
C PHE A 505 18.07 15.48 27.79
N LEU A 506 19.21 16.10 28.09
CA LEU A 506 20.05 16.71 27.06
C LEU A 506 20.60 15.66 26.08
N LYS A 507 21.21 14.58 26.59
CA LYS A 507 21.73 13.50 25.76
C LYS A 507 20.62 12.82 24.94
N MET A 508 19.44 12.64 25.54
CA MET A 508 18.25 12.13 24.87
C MET A 508 17.83 13.03 23.69
N LEU A 509 17.72 14.34 23.92
CA LEU A 509 17.38 15.27 22.84
C LEU A 509 18.42 15.25 21.71
N GLN A 510 19.71 15.16 22.05
CA GLN A 510 20.78 15.05 21.05
C GLN A 510 20.67 13.76 20.23
N ALA A 511 20.47 12.62 20.88
CA ALA A 511 20.30 11.33 20.22
C ALA A 511 19.08 11.32 19.28
N LEU A 512 17.95 11.86 19.74
CA LEU A 512 16.71 11.95 18.95
C LEU A 512 16.77 12.96 17.81
N SER A 513 17.76 13.86 17.81
CA SER A 513 17.92 14.93 16.81
C SER A 513 18.92 14.58 15.70
N ASN A 514 19.33 13.32 15.60
CA ASN A 514 20.14 12.81 14.52
C ASN A 514 19.54 11.47 14.04
N PRO A 515 18.83 11.42 12.91
CA PRO A 515 18.21 10.20 12.40
C PRO A 515 19.17 9.39 11.50
N GLY A 516 20.47 9.71 11.51
CA GLY A 516 21.44 9.08 10.63
C GLY A 516 21.04 9.19 9.15
N TYR A 517 21.17 8.07 8.44
CA TYR A 517 20.77 7.88 7.05
C TYR A 517 19.58 6.92 7.01
N VAL A 518 18.52 7.30 6.31
CA VAL A 518 17.29 6.53 6.11
C VAL A 518 17.24 6.10 4.64
N GLY A 519 17.07 4.81 4.38
CA GLY A 519 16.96 4.29 3.00
C GLY A 519 15.56 4.39 2.42
N GLU A 520 15.39 3.89 1.19
CA GLU A 520 14.20 4.12 0.34
C GLU A 520 13.37 2.88 -0.03
#